data_AF-A0A973ZJK0-F1
#
_entry.id   AF-A0A973ZJK0-F1
#
_cell.length_a   1.000
_cell.length_b   1.000
_cell.length_c   1.000
_cell.angle_alpha   90.00
_cell.angle_beta   90.00
_cell.angle_gamma   90.00
#
_symmetry.space_group_name_H-M   'P 1'
#
loop_
_entity.id
_entity.type
_entity.pdbx_description
1 polymer ?
#
loop_
_entity_poly.entity_id
_entity_poly.type
_entity_poly.pdbx_seq_one_letter_code
_entity_poly.pdbx_strand_id
1 'polypeptide(L)' 'MLTEQWRTATRSQDTNCVEVRRSGGLVEVRDSKDRDGGTLGFTAAAWEAFVAGAKQGEFDLT' A
#
# COMPACT_ATOMS: atom_id res chain seq x y z
N MET A 1 -4.83 7.32 -10.70
CA MET A 1 -5.85 7.02 -9.68
C MET A 1 -5.82 5.52 -9.41
N LEU A 2 -5.92 5.09 -8.14
CA LEU A 2 -6.09 3.67 -7.81
C LEU A 2 -7.50 3.23 -8.19
N THR A 3 -7.63 2.06 -8.81
CA THR A 3 -8.90 1.44 -9.19
C THR A 3 -9.20 0.28 -8.25
N GLU A 4 -10.31 -0.43 -8.48
CA GLU A 4 -10.63 -1.67 -7.76
C GLU A 4 -9.72 -2.85 -8.13
N GLN A 5 -8.84 -2.68 -9.13
CA GLN A 5 -7.86 -3.66 -9.52
C GLN A 5 -6.58 -3.51 -8.68
N TRP A 6 -6.00 -4.65 -8.30
CA TRP A 6 -4.71 -4.68 -7.65
C TRP A 6 -3.63 -4.12 -8.56
N ARG A 7 -2.88 -3.15 -8.05
CA ARG A 7 -1.70 -2.58 -8.71
C ARG A 7 -0.46 -2.91 -7.90
N THR A 8 0.44 -3.69 -8.48
CA THR A 8 1.77 -3.94 -7.93
C THR A 8 2.62 -2.68 -8.03
N ALA A 9 3.36 -2.35 -6.97
CA ALA A 9 4.29 -1.24 -7.00
C ALA A 9 5.43 -1.49 -8.00
N THR A 10 5.83 -0.48 -8.76
CA THR A 10 6.89 -0.63 -9.79
C THR A 10 8.28 -0.91 -9.19
N ARG A 11 8.46 -0.65 -7.90
CA ARG A 11 9.68 -0.96 -7.14
C ARG A 11 9.66 -2.36 -6.53
N SER A 12 8.58 -3.12 -6.75
CA SER A 12 8.50 -4.50 -6.33
C SER A 12 9.30 -5.40 -7.26
N GLN A 13 10.51 -5.72 -6.79
CA GLN A 13 11.42 -6.70 -7.39
C GLN A 13 11.54 -7.89 -6.42
N ASP A 14 12.67 -8.60 -6.39
CA ASP A 14 12.78 -9.91 -5.74
C ASP A 14 12.40 -9.91 -4.24
N THR A 15 12.72 -8.86 -3.49
CA THR A 15 12.57 -8.86 -2.02
C THR A 15 11.41 -8.01 -1.48
N ASN A 16 10.98 -6.95 -2.15
CA ASN A 16 10.02 -5.97 -1.61
C ASN A 16 8.71 -5.89 -2.42
N CYS A 17 7.75 -6.78 -2.19
CA CYS A 17 6.54 -6.87 -3.01
C CYS A 17 5.29 -6.35 -2.31
N VAL A 18 4.65 -5.31 -2.87
CA VAL A 18 3.39 -4.75 -2.35
C VAL A 18 2.41 -4.50 -3.50
N GLU A 19 1.16 -4.90 -3.29
CA GLU A 19 0.01 -4.58 -4.14
C GLU A 19 -0.93 -3.63 -3.40
N VAL A 20 -1.51 -2.66 -4.11
CA VAL A 20 -2.48 -1.70 -3.56
C VAL A 20 -3.70 -1.60 -4.47
N ARG A 21 -4.90 -1.48 -3.89
CA ARG A 21 -6.13 -1.11 -4.62
C ARG A 21 -7.01 -0.18 -3.79
N ARG A 22 -8.00 0.44 -4.43
CA ARG A 22 -9.12 1.10 -3.73
C ARG A 22 -10.36 0.24 -3.86
N SER A 23 -10.94 -0.20 -2.74
CA SER A 23 -12.15 -1.03 -2.74
C SER A 23 -13.01 -0.71 -1.52
N GLY A 24 -14.33 -0.60 -1.70
CA GLY A 24 -15.25 -0.39 -0.58
C GLY A 24 -14.99 0.89 0.26
N GLY A 25 -14.42 1.94 -0.35
CA GLY A 25 -14.04 3.17 0.36
C GLY A 25 -12.73 3.09 1.15
N LEU A 26 -12.05 1.95 1.12
CA LEU A 26 -10.75 1.73 1.74
C LEU A 26 -9.62 1.71 0.69
N VAL A 27 -8.42 1.99 1.16
CA VAL A 27 -7.17 1.64 0.47
C VAL A 27 -6.70 0.33 1.07
N GLU A 28 -6.64 -0.70 0.24
CA GLU A 28 -6.23 -2.03 0.64
C GLU A 28 -4.80 -2.31 0.20
N VAL A 29 -4.02 -2.93 1.09
CA VAL A 29 -2.61 -3.25 0.89
C VAL A 29 -2.37 -4.71 1.27
N ARG A 30 -1.59 -5.42 0.46
CA ARG A 30 -1.15 -6.79 0.76
C ARG A 30 0.24 -7.09 0.21
N ASP A 31 0.82 -8.16 0.70
CA ASP A 31 2.03 -8.76 0.11
C ASP A 31 1.65 -9.40 -1.24
N SER A 32 2.37 -9.02 -2.30
CA SER A 32 2.14 -9.61 -3.63
C SER A 32 2.62 -11.07 -3.73
N LYS A 33 3.57 -11.47 -2.86
CA LYS A 33 4.15 -12.82 -2.80
C LYS A 33 3.37 -13.76 -1.88
N ASP A 34 2.60 -13.20 -0.93
CA ASP A 34 1.72 -13.96 -0.05
C ASP A 34 0.33 -13.30 0.00
N ARG A 35 -0.46 -13.55 -1.05
CA ARG A 35 -1.80 -12.96 -1.19
C ARG A 35 -2.82 -13.52 -0.20
N ASP A 36 -2.55 -14.70 0.36
CA ASP A 36 -3.41 -15.38 1.31
C ASP A 36 -3.06 -15.02 2.77
N GLY A 37 -1.89 -14.44 3.01
CA GLY A 37 -1.44 -13.94 4.31
C GLY A 37 -2.28 -12.78 4.88
N GLY A 38 -3.17 -12.19 4.07
CA GLY A 38 -4.16 -11.21 4.52
C GLY A 38 -4.10 -9.88 3.78
N THR A 39 -5.05 -9.00 4.10
CA THR A 39 -5.16 -7.66 3.49
C THR A 39 -5.38 -6.62 4.59
N LEU A 40 -4.55 -5.58 4.60
CA LEU A 40 -4.70 -4.42 5.47
C LEU A 40 -5.58 -3.38 4.77
N GLY A 41 -6.57 -2.83 5.48
CA GLY A 41 -7.48 -1.81 4.97
C GLY A 41 -7.34 -0.50 5.73
N PHE A 42 -7.16 0.61 5.00
CA PHE A 42 -7.02 1.95 5.55
C PHE A 42 -8.09 2.88 4.99
N THR A 43 -8.53 3.86 5.79
CA THR A 43 -9.36 4.94 5.25
C THR A 43 -8.55 5.78 4.26
N ALA A 44 -9.22 6.45 3.32
CA ALA A 44 -8.55 7.34 2.37
C ALA A 44 -7.72 8.42 3.09
N ALA A 45 -8.27 9.03 4.16
CA ALA A 45 -7.58 10.06 4.94
C ALA A 45 -6.33 9.53 5.66
N ALA A 46 -6.40 8.34 6.26
CA ALA A 46 -5.24 7.74 6.91
C ALA A 46 -4.14 7.39 5.89
N TRP A 47 -4.53 6.88 4.72
CA TRP A 47 -3.59 6.59 3.64
C TRP A 47 -2.90 7.85 3.10
N GLU A 48 -3.64 8.94 2.93
CA GLU A 48 -3.09 10.23 2.51
C GLU A 48 -2.09 10.78 3.51
N ALA A 49 -2.42 10.74 4.81
CA ALA A 49 -1.51 11.14 5.88
C ALA A 49 -0.23 10.27 5.90
N PHE A 50 -0.38 8.95 5.81
CA PHE A 50 0.76 8.02 5.74
C PHE A 50 1.69 8.34 4.57
N VAL A 51 1.15 8.52 3.36
CA VAL A 51 1.96 8.84 2.18
C VAL A 51 2.66 10.19 2.33
N ALA A 52 1.99 11.18 2.93
CA ALA A 52 2.58 12.49 3.19
C ALA A 52 3.75 12.41 4.18
N GLY A 53 3.59 11.67 5.29
CA GLY A 53 4.64 11.44 6.29
C GLY A 53 5.83 10.65 5.73
N ALA A 54 5.56 9.57 5.00
CA ALA A 54 6.59 8.77 4.34
C ALA A 54 7.44 9.59 3.36
N LYS A 55 6.82 10.49 2.59
CA LYS A 55 7.55 11.41 1.69
C LYS A 55 8.40 12.44 2.42
N GLN A 56 8.06 12.75 3.66
CA GLN A 56 8.81 13.67 4.53
C GLN A 56 9.92 12.95 5.31
N GLY A 57 10.09 11.63 5.13
CA GLY A 57 11.08 10.83 5.84
C GLY A 57 10.69 10.52 7.29
N GLU A 58 9.41 10.65 7.67
CA GLU A 58 8.93 10.41 9.04
C GLU A 58 9.26 9.01 9.56
N PHE A 59 9.36 8.03 8.65
CA PHE A 59 9.59 6.62 8.95
C PHE A 59 10.98 6.13 8.55
N ASP A 60 11.90 7.02 8.20
CA ASP A 60 13.27 6.63 7.89
C ASP A 60 13.98 6.20 9.20
N LEU A 61 14.55 5.00 9.20
CA LEU A 61 15.30 4.47 10.34
C LEU A 61 16.65 5.19 10.41
N THR A 62 16.72 6.23 11.23
CA THR A 62 17.96 6.98 11.54
C THR A 62 19.02 6.10 12.18
#